data_AF-A0A7Y2C1A1-F1
#
_entry.id   AF-A0A7Y2C1A1-F1
#
_cell.length_a   1.000
_cell.length_b   1.000
_cell.length_c   1.000
_cell.angle_alpha   90.00
_cell.angle_beta   90.00
_cell.angle_gamma   90.00
#
_symmetry.space_group_name_H-M   'P 1'
#
loop_
_entity.id
_entity.type
_entity.pdbx_description
1 polymer ?
#
loop_
_entity_poly.entity_id
_entity_poly.type
_entity_poly.pdbx_seq_one_letter_code
_entity_poly.pdbx_strand_id
1 'polypeptide(L)' 'SKGDEFSLEDLGLRQGIFSHFLMKGLKGEADSDKNKIVTITELYDFVADKVSAYTNYSQNPTISGNFDPRMPVSTIR' A
#
# COMPACT_ATOMS: atom_id res chain seq x y z
N SER A 1 -19.22 6.13 14.91
CA SER A 1 -17.85 6.26 14.39
C SER A 1 -17.73 5.41 13.15
N LYS A 2 -17.87 6.01 11.97
CA LYS A 2 -17.63 5.31 10.71
C LYS A 2 -16.12 5.13 10.62
N GLY A 3 -15.62 3.90 10.74
CA GLY A 3 -14.30 3.60 10.21
C GLY A 3 -14.40 3.86 8.73
N ASP A 4 -13.61 4.79 8.20
CA ASP A 4 -13.44 4.96 6.77
C ASP A 4 -12.99 3.61 6.20
N GLU A 5 -13.94 2.92 5.57
CA GLU A 5 -13.72 1.65 4.90
C GLU A 5 -12.96 1.96 3.60
N PHE A 6 -11.63 1.88 3.68
CA PHE A 6 -10.75 2.07 2.53
C PHE A 6 -10.83 0.85 1.62
N SER A 7 -11.58 0.95 0.52
CA SER A 7 -11.55 -0.04 -0.56
C SER A 7 -10.27 0.13 -1.39
N LEU A 8 -9.17 -0.43 -0.88
CA LEU A 8 -7.95 -0.71 -1.68
C LEU A 8 -8.19 -1.85 -2.71
N GLU A 9 -9.41 -2.40 -2.75
CA GLU A 9 -9.76 -3.67 -3.39
C GLU A 9 -10.21 -3.56 -4.86
N ASP A 10 -10.34 -2.36 -5.45
CA ASP A 10 -10.80 -2.22 -6.84
C ASP A 10 -9.72 -2.58 -7.89
N LEU A 11 -8.60 -3.11 -7.44
CA LEU A 11 -7.56 -3.61 -8.31
C LEU A 11 -7.72 -5.11 -8.38
N GLY A 12 -8.31 -5.57 -9.48
CA GLY A 12 -8.47 -6.97 -9.87
C GLY A 12 -7.14 -7.72 -10.06
N LEU A 13 -6.24 -7.58 -9.10
CA LEU A 13 -5.05 -8.38 -8.92
C LEU A 13 -5.52 -9.76 -8.50
N ARG A 14 -4.90 -10.78 -9.11
CA ARG A 14 -4.88 -12.13 -8.54
C ARG A 14 -4.61 -12.01 -7.05
N GLN A 15 -5.62 -12.31 -6.24
CA GLN A 15 -5.83 -11.95 -4.83
C GLN A 15 -4.61 -12.16 -3.88
N GLY A 16 -3.59 -12.91 -4.30
CA GLY A 16 -2.37 -13.14 -3.52
C GLY A 16 -1.27 -12.08 -3.65
N ILE A 17 -1.05 -11.48 -4.82
CA ILE A 17 0.14 -10.61 -5.03
C ILE A 17 0.00 -9.27 -4.32
N PHE A 18 -1.21 -8.68 -4.36
CA PHE A 18 -1.51 -7.45 -3.64
C PHE A 18 -1.32 -7.65 -2.14
N SER A 19 -1.99 -8.67 -1.58
CA SER A 19 -1.92 -9.04 -0.17
C SER A 19 -0.48 -9.32 0.28
N HIS A 20 0.32 -9.97 -0.56
CA HIS A 20 1.73 -10.26 -0.28
C HIS A 20 2.56 -8.99 -0.10
N PHE A 21 2.44 -8.02 -1.01
CA PHE A 21 3.18 -6.76 -0.91
C PHE A 21 2.60 -5.84 0.16
N LEU A 22 1.29 -5.85 0.38
CA LEU A 22 0.66 -5.10 1.47
C LEU A 22 1.22 -5.53 2.83
N MET A 23 1.29 -6.84 3.10
CA MET A 23 1.85 -7.36 4.34
C MET A 23 3.34 -7.04 4.49
N LYS A 24 4.11 -7.06 3.38
CA LYS A 24 5.53 -6.67 3.39
C LYS A 24 5.71 -5.18 3.71
N GLY A 25 4.89 -4.32 3.10
CA GLY A 25 4.90 -2.89 3.35
C GLY A 25 4.57 -2.56 4.81
N LEU A 26 3.52 -3.19 5.35
CA LEU A 26 3.12 -3.03 6.77
C LEU A 26 4.19 -3.55 7.74
N LYS A 27 4.99 -4.55 7.36
CA LYS A 27 6.15 -5.02 8.15
C LYS A 27 7.31 -4.03 8.17
N GLY A 28 7.25 -2.97 7.36
CA GLY A 28 8.25 -1.91 7.32
C GLY A 28 9.01 -1.81 6.00
N GLU A 29 8.76 -2.67 5.01
CA GLU A 29 9.42 -2.54 3.70
C GLU A 29 8.97 -1.29 2.93
N ALA A 30 7.84 -0.69 3.34
CA ALA A 30 7.33 0.55 2.76
C ALA A 30 7.93 1.82 3.39
N ASP A 31 8.62 1.74 4.54
CA ASP A 31 9.24 2.89 5.23
C ASP A 31 10.40 3.44 4.40
N SER A 32 10.07 4.43 3.56
CA SER A 32 10.97 4.92 2.53
C SER A 32 11.89 6.01 3.07
N ASP A 33 11.41 6.78 4.04
CA ASP A 33 12.19 7.81 4.73
C ASP A 33 12.96 7.30 5.97
N LYS A 34 12.72 6.04 6.36
CA LYS A 34 13.38 5.32 7.49
C LYS A 34 13.05 5.92 8.85
N ASN A 35 11.89 6.55 8.99
CA ASN A 35 11.44 7.15 10.24
C ASN A 35 10.76 6.15 11.19
N LYS A 36 10.67 4.85 10.81
CA LYS A 36 9.99 3.76 11.52
C LYS A 36 8.45 3.85 11.55
N ILE A 37 7.88 4.69 10.71
CA ILE A 37 6.45 4.93 10.56
C ILE A 37 6.14 4.80 9.08
N VAL A 38 5.29 3.82 8.74
CA VAL A 38 4.80 3.69 7.38
C VAL A 38 3.53 4.53 7.26
N THR A 39 3.57 5.51 6.37
CA THR A 39 2.39 6.30 5.98
C THR A 39 1.56 5.58 4.92
N ILE A 40 0.29 5.98 4.76
CA ILE A 40 -0.58 5.43 3.71
C ILE A 40 0.01 5.66 2.31
N THR A 41 0.66 6.81 2.10
CA THR A 41 1.31 7.16 0.83
C THR A 41 2.47 6.22 0.55
N GLU A 42 3.36 6.03 1.54
CA GLU A 42 4.49 5.11 1.42
C GLU A 42 4.05 3.66 1.18
N LEU A 43 3.02 3.22 1.90
CA LEU A 43 2.46 1.88 1.72
C LEU A 43 1.90 1.71 0.31
N TYR A 44 1.19 2.70 -0.20
CA TYR A 44 0.67 2.68 -1.55
C TYR A 44 1.78 2.65 -2.59
N ASP A 45 2.73 3.59 -2.50
CA ASP A 45 3.84 3.68 -3.45
C ASP A 45 4.65 2.38 -3.49
N PHE A 46 4.89 1.78 -2.33
CA PHE A 46 5.56 0.48 -2.21
C PHE A 46 4.76 -0.63 -2.91
N VAL A 47 3.47 -0.75 -2.62
CA VAL A 47 2.63 -1.79 -3.21
C VAL A 47 2.51 -1.57 -4.72
N ALA A 48 2.33 -0.33 -5.16
CA ALA A 48 2.18 0.04 -6.56
C ALA A 48 3.44 -0.27 -7.38
N ASP A 49 4.61 0.13 -6.88
CA ASP A 49 5.92 -0.18 -7.47
C ASP A 49 6.13 -1.69 -7.58
N LYS A 50 5.87 -2.43 -6.50
CA LYS A 50 6.12 -3.88 -6.47
C LYS A 50 5.17 -4.67 -7.35
N VAL A 51 3.88 -4.30 -7.37
CA VAL A 51 2.87 -4.94 -8.22
C VAL A 51 3.13 -4.63 -9.69
N SER A 52 3.44 -3.38 -10.04
CA SER A 52 3.75 -3.01 -11.43
C SER A 52 5.02 -3.71 -11.92
N ALA A 53 6.09 -3.73 -11.11
CA ALA A 53 7.32 -4.47 -11.42
C ALA A 53 7.06 -5.97 -11.56
N TYR A 54 6.27 -6.58 -10.67
CA TYR A 54 5.97 -8.01 -10.71
C TYR A 54 5.10 -8.41 -11.89
N THR A 55 4.20 -7.52 -12.33
CA THR A 55 3.31 -7.75 -13.48
C THR A 55 3.91 -7.28 -14.81
N ASN A 56 5.18 -6.86 -14.85
CA ASN A 56 5.80 -6.27 -16.05
C ASN A 56 5.00 -5.08 -16.60
N TYR A 57 4.51 -4.20 -15.72
CA TYR A 57 3.66 -3.04 -16.03
C TYR A 57 2.31 -3.39 -16.68
N SER A 58 1.91 -4.65 -16.65
CA SER A 58 0.63 -5.11 -17.21
C SER A 58 -0.58 -4.62 -16.40
N GLN A 59 -0.38 -4.30 -15.11
CA GLN A 59 -1.41 -3.69 -14.26
C GLN A 59 -0.90 -2.43 -13.55
N ASN A 60 -1.73 -1.38 -13.59
CA ASN A 60 -1.47 -0.10 -12.94
C ASN A 60 -2.41 0.05 -11.73
N PRO A 61 -1.92 -0.20 -10.50
CA PRO A 61 -2.70 -0.01 -9.30
C PRO A 61 -3.05 1.47 -9.09
N THR A 62 -4.33 1.82 -9.15
CA THR A 62 -4.84 3.17 -8.87
C THR A 62 -5.49 3.17 -7.49
N ILE A 63 -5.03 4.05 -6.59
CA ILE A 63 -5.77 4.35 -5.37
C ILE A 63 -6.79 5.45 -5.67
N SER A 64 -8.03 5.21 -5.28
CA SER A 64 -9.08 6.21 -5.25
C SER A 64 -9.64 6.28 -3.83
N GLY A 65 -9.66 7.47 -3.25
CA GLY A 65 -10.13 7.69 -1.89
C GLY A 65 -9.67 9.05 -1.36
N ASN A 66 -10.37 9.57 -0.36
CA ASN A 66 -10.01 10.83 0.27
C ASN A 66 -9.30 10.52 1.60
N PHE A 67 -7.97 10.53 1.61
CA PHE A 67 -7.16 10.23 2.79
C PHE A 67 -6.15 11.34 3.06
N ASP A 68 -5.73 11.49 4.31
CA ASP A 68 -4.56 12.30 4.65
C ASP A 68 -3.30 11.55 4.21
N PRO A 69 -2.48 12.09 3.29
CA PRO A 69 -1.27 11.43 2.80
C PRO A 69 -0.27 11.09 3.91
N ARG A 70 -0.32 11.81 5.04
CA ARG A 70 0.57 11.64 6.19
C ARG A 70 -0.01 10.75 7.27
N MET A 71 -1.18 10.14 7.02
CA MET A 71 -1.79 9.21 7.96
C MET A 71 -0.85 8.02 8.19
N PRO A 72 -0.43 7.74 9.44
CA PRO A 72 0.35 6.57 9.75
C PRO A 72 -0.53 5.32 9.73
N VAL A 73 -0.08 4.27 9.06
CA VAL A 73 -0.81 3.00 8.90
C VAL A 73 -0.06 1.82 9.52
N SER A 74 1.25 1.92 9.75
CA SER A 74 2.03 0.96 10.50
C SER A 74 3.20 1.61 11.22
N THR A 75 3.71 0.97 12.26
CA THR A 75 4.95 1.34 12.94
C THR A 75 5.88 0.13 13.03
N ILE A 76 7.16 0.36 12.76
CA ILE A 76 8.20 -0.66 12.81
C ILE A 76 8.72 -0.72 14.24
N ARG A 77 8.65 -1.90 14.86
CA ARG A 77 9.19 -2.18 16.20
C ARG A 77 10.63 -2.66 16.15
#